data_AF-A0A8E5HXC2-F1
#
_entry.id   AF-A0A8E5HXC2-F1
#
_cell.length_a   1.000
_cell.length_b   1.000
_cell.length_c   1.000
_cell.angle_alpha   90.00
_cell.angle_beta   90.00
_cell.angle_gamma   90.00
#
_symmetry.space_group_name_H-M   'P 1'
#
loop_
_entity.id
_entity.type
_entity.pdbx_description
1 polymer ?
#
loop_
_entity_poly.entity_id
_entity_poly.type
_entity_poly.pdbx_seq_one_letter_code
_entity_poly.pdbx_strand_id
1 'polypeptide(L)'
;MKAPVPWRQRAASHSISSISISSISISSISISSISRSTFLTRASFAAPAASAARPQRRRAHDAPPSRRGQRFPTPKSPLLNPPASTRPPPLDVPARGDAPSTFRYLLQLGKGYLRFYKDGLRAVLANRRLLRDKLARTPSEERPSVFWRRPPPRVPRTFSRADWVLLWRVRHDLLRLPLFGLMLVVIGEFTALAVVYVDGVVPHTCRVPRQLRRGLERAEQRRRAAFDDLEARHPHGVLSPRVGPAVARRHVLRSLHLSGRLWDRLGAAAPHALLWRLKGRPRMAFLDGDDRGLIEDGGPTGLEPEELRIACAERGIDVLGRREAELRTWLGDWLRLTAAEDAAERRRRVAVLLMTRREHWPLQRDFAVPDWEL
;
A
#
# COMPACT_ATOMS: atom_id res chain seq x y z
N MET A 1 -36.80 27.06 51.02
CA MET A 1 -37.39 28.18 50.24
C MET A 1 -36.44 29.36 50.25
N LYS A 2 -35.77 29.63 49.12
CA LYS A 2 -35.31 30.95 48.63
C LYS A 2 -34.80 30.75 47.20
N ALA A 3 -35.28 31.61 46.30
CA ALA A 3 -35.24 31.49 44.85
C ALA A 3 -33.85 31.78 44.23
N PRO A 4 -33.62 31.42 42.93
CA PRO A 4 -32.34 31.58 42.22
C PRO A 4 -32.32 32.79 41.26
N VAL A 5 -31.18 33.46 41.09
CA VAL A 5 -30.91 34.47 40.02
C VAL A 5 -29.38 34.67 39.86
N PRO A 6 -28.81 35.25 38.77
CA PRO A 6 -28.63 34.68 37.43
C PRO A 6 -27.17 34.72 36.89
N TRP A 7 -27.00 34.02 35.77
CA TRP A 7 -25.95 34.09 34.75
C TRP A 7 -25.30 35.48 34.50
N ARG A 8 -23.97 35.50 34.32
CA ARG A 8 -23.27 36.48 33.46
C ARG A 8 -22.15 35.82 32.68
N GLN A 9 -22.27 35.91 31.36
CA GLN A 9 -21.25 35.62 30.35
C GLN A 9 -20.07 36.60 30.49
N ARG A 10 -18.85 36.12 30.28
CA ARG A 10 -17.77 36.89 29.65
C ARG A 10 -17.01 36.00 28.69
N ALA A 11 -17.20 36.29 27.41
CA ALA A 11 -16.31 35.90 26.33
C ALA A 11 -14.96 36.63 26.52
N ALA A 12 -13.86 35.90 26.42
CA ALA A 12 -12.53 36.47 26.23
C ALA A 12 -11.97 35.93 24.91
N SER A 13 -12.19 36.73 23.87
CA SER A 13 -11.53 36.64 22.57
C SER A 13 -10.06 37.04 22.72
N HIS A 14 -9.13 36.10 22.58
CA HIS A 14 -7.72 36.42 22.36
C HIS A 14 -7.39 36.21 20.88
N SER A 15 -7.42 37.34 20.18
CA SER A 15 -6.78 37.57 18.89
C SER A 15 -5.28 37.35 19.05
N ILE A 16 -4.73 36.34 18.36
CA ILE A 16 -3.28 36.22 18.16
C ILE A 16 -2.99 36.71 16.75
N SER A 17 -2.33 37.85 16.74
CA SER A 17 -1.84 38.62 15.63
C SER A 17 -0.96 37.78 14.70
N SER A 18 -1.23 37.96 13.41
CA SER A 18 -0.44 37.56 12.26
C SER A 18 1.03 37.98 12.38
N ILE A 19 1.92 36.99 12.42
CA ILE A 19 3.35 37.20 12.13
C ILE A 19 3.53 36.99 10.62
N SER A 20 3.72 38.11 9.93
CA SER A 20 4.18 38.18 8.55
C SER A 20 5.65 37.75 8.50
N ILE A 21 5.96 36.66 7.79
CA ILE A 21 7.34 36.32 7.44
C ILE A 21 7.47 36.48 5.93
N SER A 22 8.34 37.44 5.62
CA SER A 22 8.78 37.90 4.33
C SER A 22 9.22 36.77 3.40
N SER A 23 8.85 36.96 2.14
CA SER A 23 9.29 36.29 0.94
C SER A 23 10.81 36.19 0.84
N ILE A 24 11.34 34.97 0.90
CA ILE A 24 12.69 34.65 0.45
C ILE A 24 12.57 34.11 -0.97
N SER A 25 12.94 34.97 -1.93
CA SER A 25 13.12 34.62 -3.33
C SER A 25 14.39 33.77 -3.45
N ILE A 26 14.26 32.51 -3.88
CA ILE A 26 15.42 31.67 -4.22
C ILE A 26 15.45 31.50 -5.73
N SER A 27 16.49 32.10 -6.28
CA SER A 27 16.86 32.16 -7.68
C SER A 27 16.89 30.79 -8.34
N SER A 28 16.32 30.75 -9.55
CA SER A 28 16.38 29.66 -10.52
C SER A 28 17.82 29.27 -10.84
N ILE A 29 18.24 28.07 -10.47
CA ILE A 29 19.46 27.44 -10.99
C ILE A 29 19.11 26.76 -12.31
N SER A 30 19.55 27.38 -13.39
CA SER A 30 19.52 26.86 -14.76
C SER A 30 20.61 25.79 -14.90
N ILE A 31 20.22 24.55 -15.25
CA ILE A 31 21.19 23.50 -15.60
C ILE A 31 21.09 23.29 -17.11
N SER A 32 22.16 23.74 -17.76
CA SER A 32 22.43 23.67 -19.19
C SER A 32 22.42 22.24 -19.72
N SER A 33 21.79 22.11 -20.89
CA SER A 33 21.79 20.94 -21.77
C SER A 33 23.22 20.60 -22.20
N ILE A 34 23.69 19.40 -21.87
CA ILE A 34 24.89 18.80 -22.49
C ILE A 34 24.44 18.02 -23.71
N SER A 35 24.61 18.66 -24.88
CA SER A 35 24.45 18.06 -26.19
C SER A 35 25.56 17.04 -26.44
N ARG A 36 25.20 15.78 -26.71
CA ARG A 36 26.14 14.78 -27.24
C ARG A 36 26.08 14.83 -28.77
N SER A 37 27.08 15.48 -29.35
CA SER A 37 27.45 15.31 -30.75
C SER A 37 28.11 13.92 -30.90
N THR A 38 27.57 13.10 -31.80
CA THR A 38 28.29 11.94 -32.34
C THR A 38 28.34 12.09 -33.85
N PHE A 39 29.55 12.33 -34.32
CA PHE A 39 29.95 12.35 -35.72
C PHE A 39 29.59 11.03 -36.41
N LEU A 40 28.92 11.14 -37.55
CA LEU A 40 28.81 10.10 -38.56
C LEU A 40 30.04 10.17 -39.45
N THR A 41 30.81 9.09 -39.52
CA THR A 41 31.71 8.84 -40.65
C THR A 41 31.43 7.47 -41.25
N ARG A 42 30.98 7.55 -42.50
CA ARG A 42 30.68 6.52 -43.48
C ARG A 42 31.99 5.90 -43.95
N ALA A 43 32.05 4.57 -43.98
CA ALA A 43 32.98 3.83 -44.84
C ALA A 43 32.19 2.75 -45.57
N SER A 44 32.01 2.98 -46.87
CA SER A 44 31.35 2.09 -47.80
C SER A 44 32.41 1.18 -48.42
N PHE A 45 32.24 -0.14 -48.31
CA PHE A 45 32.93 -1.10 -49.17
C PHE A 45 31.88 -1.99 -49.83
N ALA A 46 31.84 -1.90 -51.16
CA ALA A 46 31.05 -2.74 -52.04
C ALA A 46 31.95 -3.85 -52.61
N ALA A 47 31.43 -5.07 -52.67
CA ALA A 47 31.93 -6.17 -53.51
C ALA A 47 30.81 -7.24 -53.63
N PRO A 48 30.81 -8.10 -54.66
CA PRO A 48 29.68 -8.23 -55.56
C PRO A 48 28.81 -9.49 -55.38
N ALA A 49 27.68 -9.45 -56.08
CA ALA A 49 26.68 -10.49 -56.17
C ALA A 49 27.19 -11.78 -56.84
N ALA A 50 26.85 -12.92 -56.24
CA ALA A 50 26.77 -14.20 -56.91
C ALA A 50 25.48 -14.90 -56.47
N SER A 51 24.57 -15.03 -57.42
CA SER A 51 23.28 -15.72 -57.29
C SER A 51 23.47 -17.17 -57.70
N ALA A 52 23.20 -18.11 -56.80
CA ALA A 52 23.00 -19.52 -57.15
C ALA A 52 21.97 -20.14 -56.19
N ALA A 53 20.83 -20.49 -56.75
CA ALA A 53 19.63 -20.97 -56.08
C ALA A 53 19.71 -22.46 -55.72
N ARG A 54 19.20 -22.85 -54.53
CA ARG A 54 18.52 -24.13 -54.23
C ARG A 54 18.10 -24.23 -52.74
N PRO A 55 17.18 -25.13 -52.37
CA PRO A 55 15.74 -25.00 -52.48
C PRO A 55 15.06 -24.82 -51.11
N GLN A 56 13.87 -24.24 -51.15
CA GLN A 56 12.99 -23.89 -50.05
C GLN A 56 12.44 -25.14 -49.33
N ARG A 57 13.06 -25.54 -48.21
CA ARG A 57 12.43 -26.44 -47.24
C ARG A 57 11.53 -25.61 -46.31
N ARG A 58 10.23 -25.64 -46.60
CA ARG A 58 9.18 -25.25 -45.63
C ARG A 58 9.31 -26.12 -44.38
N ARG A 59 9.83 -25.55 -43.30
CA ARG A 59 9.50 -25.96 -41.93
C ARG A 59 8.88 -24.77 -41.24
N ALA A 60 7.55 -24.73 -41.26
CA ALA A 60 6.77 -23.99 -40.31
C ALA A 60 6.97 -24.67 -38.94
N HIS A 61 7.69 -24.01 -38.05
CA HIS A 61 7.52 -24.18 -36.62
C HIS A 61 7.57 -22.80 -36.00
N ASP A 62 6.43 -22.39 -35.46
CA ASP A 62 6.20 -21.18 -34.70
C ASP A 62 7.28 -21.00 -33.62
N ALA A 63 8.25 -20.13 -33.89
CA ALA A 63 9.05 -19.52 -32.84
C ALA A 63 8.25 -18.33 -32.30
N PRO A 64 7.77 -18.34 -31.03
CA PRO A 64 7.16 -17.15 -30.48
C PRO A 64 8.20 -16.03 -30.44
N PRO A 65 7.82 -14.78 -30.76
CA PRO A 65 8.75 -13.67 -30.75
C PRO A 65 9.35 -13.53 -29.34
N SER A 66 10.67 -13.43 -29.33
CA SER A 66 11.53 -13.22 -28.17
C SER A 66 10.95 -12.13 -27.27
N ARG A 67 10.28 -12.53 -26.17
CA ARG A 67 9.78 -11.62 -25.12
C ARG A 67 10.94 -11.04 -24.30
N ARG A 68 11.76 -10.19 -24.91
CA ARG A 68 12.71 -9.32 -24.20
C ARG A 68 12.03 -7.97 -23.96
N GLY A 69 10.90 -7.97 -23.25
CA GLY A 69 10.10 -6.74 -23.06
C GLY A 69 9.05 -6.76 -21.95
N GLN A 70 8.55 -7.91 -21.52
CA GLN A 70 7.58 -7.98 -20.41
C GLN A 70 8.08 -8.94 -19.33
N ARG A 71 8.76 -8.36 -18.34
CA ARG A 71 9.23 -9.11 -17.17
C ARG A 71 8.13 -9.31 -16.11
N PHE A 72 7.00 -8.63 -16.27
CA PHE A 72 5.84 -8.71 -15.39
C PHE A 72 4.59 -9.01 -16.24
N PRO A 73 3.75 -9.98 -15.83
CA PRO A 73 2.51 -10.28 -16.54
C PRO A 73 1.56 -9.08 -16.49
N THR A 74 0.83 -8.85 -17.58
CA THR A 74 -0.25 -7.87 -17.64
C THR A 74 -1.41 -8.30 -16.74
N PRO A 75 -1.97 -7.42 -15.90
CA PRO A 75 -3.04 -7.77 -14.99
C PRO A 75 -4.34 -8.13 -15.74
N LYS A 76 -5.14 -9.03 -15.16
CA LYS A 76 -6.41 -9.50 -15.76
C LYS A 76 -7.46 -8.39 -15.93
N SER A 77 -7.40 -7.36 -15.09
CA SER A 77 -8.25 -6.16 -15.19
C SER A 77 -7.40 -4.93 -14.82
N PRO A 78 -6.88 -4.16 -15.79
CA PRO A 78 -5.83 -3.16 -15.54
C PRO A 78 -6.29 -1.93 -14.77
N LEU A 79 -7.58 -1.61 -14.78
CA LEU A 79 -8.16 -0.52 -13.96
C LEU A 79 -8.30 -0.95 -12.49
N LEU A 80 -8.52 -2.23 -12.24
CA LEU A 80 -8.81 -2.75 -10.91
C LEU A 80 -7.56 -3.30 -10.21
N ASN A 81 -6.68 -3.97 -10.94
CA ASN A 81 -5.51 -4.64 -10.38
C ASN A 81 -4.25 -3.80 -10.68
N PRO A 82 -3.52 -3.35 -9.65
CA PRO A 82 -2.27 -2.66 -9.86
C PRO A 82 -1.25 -3.57 -10.57
N PRO A 83 -0.23 -3.00 -11.23
CA PRO A 83 0.81 -3.77 -11.91
C PRO A 83 1.42 -4.84 -11.00
N ALA A 84 1.67 -6.04 -11.52
CA ALA A 84 2.24 -7.15 -10.74
C ALA A 84 3.59 -6.80 -10.09
N SER A 85 4.34 -5.85 -10.66
CA SER A 85 5.57 -5.29 -10.09
C SER A 85 5.38 -4.57 -8.75
N THR A 86 4.15 -4.29 -8.32
CA THR A 86 3.86 -3.73 -7.00
C THR A 86 3.87 -4.78 -5.88
N ARG A 87 3.96 -6.07 -6.23
CA ARG A 87 4.06 -7.20 -5.30
C ARG A 87 5.51 -7.72 -5.27
N PRO A 88 5.92 -8.45 -4.21
CA PRO A 88 7.21 -9.12 -4.20
C PRO A 88 7.33 -10.13 -5.37
N PRO A 89 8.48 -10.22 -6.05
CA PRO A 89 8.70 -11.24 -7.06
C PRO A 89 8.73 -12.64 -6.41
N PRO A 90 8.47 -13.72 -7.17
CA PRO A 90 8.58 -15.07 -6.63
C PRO A 90 10.02 -15.33 -6.17
N LEU A 91 10.16 -15.86 -4.96
CA LEU A 91 11.45 -16.28 -4.42
C LEU A 91 11.69 -17.74 -4.81
N ASP A 92 12.51 -17.93 -5.84
CA ASP A 92 12.97 -19.25 -6.29
C ASP A 92 14.28 -19.60 -5.58
N VAL A 93 14.21 -20.54 -4.64
CA VAL A 93 15.36 -21.04 -3.87
C VAL A 93 15.35 -22.57 -3.91
N PRO A 94 16.52 -23.21 -4.12
CA PRO A 94 16.59 -24.67 -4.23
C PRO A 94 16.15 -25.33 -2.92
N ALA A 95 15.49 -26.49 -3.00
CA ALA A 95 15.27 -27.29 -1.81
C ALA A 95 16.61 -27.87 -1.35
N ARG A 96 16.76 -28.10 -0.04
CA ARG A 96 18.02 -28.61 0.53
C ARG A 96 18.45 -29.96 -0.07
N GLY A 97 17.50 -30.76 -0.57
CA GLY A 97 17.75 -32.06 -1.20
C GLY A 97 18.25 -32.00 -2.65
N ASP A 98 18.17 -30.85 -3.33
CA ASP A 98 18.44 -30.75 -4.77
C ASP A 98 19.92 -30.47 -5.08
N ALA A 99 20.73 -30.16 -4.06
CA ALA A 99 22.12 -29.75 -4.23
C ALA A 99 23.10 -30.85 -3.81
N PRO A 100 24.08 -31.21 -4.66
CA PRO A 100 25.02 -32.30 -4.38
C PRO A 100 26.01 -31.99 -3.25
N SER A 101 26.14 -30.72 -2.83
CA SER A 101 26.99 -30.34 -1.70
C SER A 101 26.44 -29.11 -0.96
N THR A 102 26.72 -29.03 0.34
CA THR A 102 26.28 -27.92 1.21
C THR A 102 26.81 -26.57 0.73
N PHE A 103 28.05 -26.53 0.23
CA PHE A 103 28.62 -25.30 -0.32
C PHE A 103 27.88 -24.82 -1.58
N ARG A 104 27.59 -25.73 -2.53
CA ARG A 104 26.82 -25.39 -3.74
C ARG A 104 25.40 -24.96 -3.38
N TYR A 105 24.78 -25.60 -2.39
CA TYR A 105 23.49 -25.20 -1.85
C TYR A 105 23.53 -23.76 -1.33
N LEU A 106 24.49 -23.40 -0.49
CA LEU A 106 24.62 -22.05 0.07
C LEU A 106 24.86 -20.99 -1.02
N LEU A 107 25.68 -21.31 -2.03
CA LEU A 107 25.90 -20.42 -3.18
C LEU A 107 24.63 -20.22 -4.02
N GLN A 108 23.89 -21.28 -4.31
CA GLN A 108 22.63 -21.19 -5.05
C GLN A 108 21.56 -20.44 -4.26
N LEU A 109 21.47 -20.70 -2.95
CA LEU A 109 20.60 -19.99 -2.02
C LEU A 109 20.90 -18.49 -2.02
N GLY A 110 22.19 -18.11 -1.88
CA GLY A 110 22.64 -16.72 -1.93
C GLY A 110 22.31 -16.05 -3.26
N LYS A 111 22.53 -16.72 -4.40
CA LYS A 111 22.16 -16.22 -5.74
C LYS A 111 20.66 -15.98 -5.86
N GLY A 112 19.83 -16.88 -5.34
CA GLY A 112 18.37 -16.74 -5.32
C GLY A 112 17.92 -15.47 -4.58
N TYR A 113 18.41 -15.26 -3.36
CA TYR A 113 18.11 -14.06 -2.58
C TYR A 113 18.63 -12.77 -3.23
N LEU A 114 19.85 -12.78 -3.78
CA LEU A 114 20.41 -11.62 -4.46
C LEU A 114 19.56 -11.23 -5.68
N ARG A 115 19.12 -12.23 -6.46
CA ARG A 115 18.21 -12.02 -7.59
C ARG A 115 16.87 -11.45 -7.14
N PHE A 116 16.28 -12.00 -6.08
CA PHE A 116 15.04 -11.52 -5.49
C PHE A 116 15.12 -10.04 -5.09
N TYR A 117 16.13 -9.62 -4.33
CA TYR A 117 16.28 -8.21 -3.93
C TYR A 117 16.55 -7.30 -5.12
N LYS A 118 17.39 -7.73 -6.07
CA LYS A 118 17.67 -6.97 -7.30
C LYS A 118 16.40 -6.74 -8.12
N ASP A 119 15.57 -7.77 -8.29
CA ASP A 119 14.32 -7.66 -9.03
C ASP A 119 13.27 -6.85 -8.25
N GLY A 120 13.25 -6.95 -6.91
CA GLY A 120 12.45 -6.10 -6.03
C GLY A 120 12.79 -4.60 -6.15
N LEU A 121 14.07 -4.24 -6.18
CA LEU A 121 14.52 -2.84 -6.35
C LEU A 121 14.17 -2.31 -7.74
N ARG A 122 14.35 -3.14 -8.78
CA ARG A 122 13.93 -2.78 -10.14
C ARG A 122 12.43 -2.54 -10.21
N ALA A 123 11.64 -3.33 -9.51
CA ALA A 123 10.20 -3.18 -9.45
C ALA A 123 9.80 -1.84 -8.78
N VAL A 124 10.46 -1.42 -7.69
CA VAL A 124 10.25 -0.09 -7.08
C VAL A 124 10.50 1.03 -8.08
N LEU A 125 11.62 0.97 -8.81
CA LEU A 125 11.97 1.98 -9.82
C LEU A 125 10.99 1.98 -10.99
N ALA A 126 10.54 0.80 -11.44
CA ALA A 126 9.53 0.68 -12.49
C ALA A 126 8.19 1.29 -12.04
N ASN A 127 7.72 0.97 -10.83
CA ASN A 127 6.49 1.52 -10.26
C ASN A 127 6.57 3.05 -10.10
N ARG A 128 7.73 3.58 -9.67
CA ARG A 128 7.96 5.03 -9.59
C ARG A 128 7.84 5.69 -10.97
N ARG A 129 8.39 5.07 -12.02
CA ARG A 129 8.30 5.58 -13.40
C ARG A 129 6.86 5.57 -13.89
N LEU A 130 6.15 4.45 -13.72
CA LEU A 130 4.73 4.31 -14.07
C LEU A 130 3.87 5.39 -13.40
N LEU A 131 4.07 5.59 -12.09
CA LEU A 131 3.34 6.62 -11.34
C LEU A 131 3.69 8.02 -11.86
N ARG A 132 4.97 8.32 -12.11
CA ARG A 132 5.40 9.62 -12.63
C ARG A 132 4.74 9.92 -13.98
N ASP A 133 4.68 8.93 -14.87
CA ASP A 133 4.10 9.09 -16.19
C ASP A 133 2.58 9.28 -16.12
N LYS A 134 1.89 8.61 -15.18
CA LYS A 134 0.47 8.84 -14.88
C LYS A 134 0.23 10.25 -14.31
N LEU A 135 1.05 10.68 -13.36
CA LEU A 135 0.97 12.02 -12.76
C LEU A 135 1.19 13.12 -13.79
N ALA A 136 2.10 12.92 -14.75
CA ALA A 136 2.34 13.88 -15.83
C ALA A 136 1.08 14.11 -16.70
N ARG A 137 0.24 13.09 -16.88
CA ARG A 137 -1.03 13.17 -17.63
C ARG A 137 -2.20 13.69 -16.80
N THR A 138 -2.07 13.70 -15.48
CA THR A 138 -3.13 14.18 -14.57
C THR A 138 -3.16 15.71 -14.59
N PRO A 139 -4.33 16.38 -14.55
CA PRO A 139 -4.41 17.84 -14.43
C PRO A 139 -3.69 18.36 -13.20
N SER A 140 -2.99 19.50 -13.31
CA SER A 140 -2.14 20.04 -12.23
C SER A 140 -2.88 20.24 -10.90
N GLU A 141 -4.16 20.58 -10.94
CA GLU A 141 -5.02 20.79 -9.76
C GLU A 141 -5.31 19.50 -8.98
N GLU A 142 -5.34 18.36 -9.68
CA GLU A 142 -5.65 17.06 -9.09
C GLU A 142 -4.40 16.22 -8.78
N ARG A 143 -3.19 16.68 -9.16
CA ARG A 143 -1.95 15.92 -9.02
C ARG A 143 -1.59 15.68 -7.53
N PRO A 144 -1.65 14.43 -7.03
CA PRO A 144 -1.19 14.14 -5.68
C PRO A 144 0.34 14.18 -5.62
N SER A 145 0.89 14.77 -4.56
CA SER A 145 2.33 14.75 -4.31
C SER A 145 2.76 13.47 -3.57
N VAL A 146 3.77 12.78 -4.11
CA VAL A 146 4.23 11.48 -3.59
C VAL A 146 4.88 11.61 -2.21
N PHE A 147 5.58 12.71 -1.97
CA PHE A 147 6.30 12.99 -0.71
C PHE A 147 5.48 13.80 0.30
N TRP A 148 4.16 13.93 0.12
CA TRP A 148 3.38 14.77 1.01
C TRP A 148 3.30 14.17 2.43
N ARG A 149 3.40 15.02 3.46
CA ARG A 149 3.19 14.63 4.88
C ARG A 149 1.72 14.35 5.19
N ARG A 150 0.78 14.92 4.44
CA ARG A 150 -0.67 14.65 4.56
C ARG A 150 -1.16 13.73 3.45
N PRO A 151 -2.14 12.84 3.73
CA PRO A 151 -2.79 12.07 2.68
C PRO A 151 -3.46 13.00 1.66
N PRO A 152 -3.53 12.62 0.37
CA PRO A 152 -4.29 13.37 -0.62
C PRO A 152 -5.75 13.54 -0.13
N PRO A 153 -6.32 14.76 -0.18
CA PRO A 153 -7.62 15.04 0.40
C PRO A 153 -8.77 14.37 -0.36
N ARG A 154 -8.57 14.07 -1.65
CA ARG A 154 -9.54 13.41 -2.54
C ARG A 154 -8.81 12.52 -3.54
N VAL A 155 -9.49 11.49 -4.02
CA VAL A 155 -9.02 10.69 -5.16
C VAL A 155 -9.17 11.52 -6.44
N PRO A 156 -8.12 11.63 -7.27
CA PRO A 156 -8.22 12.29 -8.58
C PRO A 156 -9.27 11.57 -9.44
N ARG A 157 -10.06 12.31 -10.22
CA ARG A 157 -11.12 11.71 -11.06
C ARG A 157 -10.57 10.84 -12.18
N THR A 158 -9.33 11.08 -12.57
CA THR A 158 -8.62 10.34 -13.63
C THR A 158 -7.96 9.05 -13.13
N PHE A 159 -8.01 8.78 -11.83
CA PHE A 159 -7.38 7.61 -11.23
C PHE A 159 -8.35 6.44 -11.22
N SER A 160 -7.88 5.31 -11.74
CA SER A 160 -8.49 4.01 -11.44
C SER A 160 -8.07 3.52 -10.05
N ARG A 161 -8.72 2.46 -9.56
CA ARG A 161 -8.34 1.75 -8.34
C ARG A 161 -6.89 1.28 -8.39
N ALA A 162 -6.45 0.74 -9.52
CA ALA A 162 -5.07 0.32 -9.76
C ALA A 162 -4.07 1.48 -9.62
N ASP A 163 -4.41 2.67 -10.15
CA ASP A 163 -3.58 3.88 -10.03
C ASP A 163 -3.50 4.38 -8.59
N TRP A 164 -4.63 4.35 -7.88
CA TRP A 164 -4.71 4.72 -6.47
C TRP A 164 -3.83 3.81 -5.61
N VAL A 165 -3.97 2.49 -5.77
CA VAL A 165 -3.15 1.51 -5.06
C VAL A 165 -1.67 1.66 -5.43
N LEU A 166 -1.35 1.90 -6.70
CA LEU A 166 0.01 2.15 -7.16
C LEU A 166 0.63 3.37 -6.47
N LEU A 167 -0.08 4.49 -6.37
CA LEU A 167 0.37 5.71 -5.68
C LEU A 167 0.78 5.40 -4.24
N TRP A 168 -0.09 4.70 -3.50
CA TRP A 168 0.16 4.39 -2.09
C TRP A 168 1.31 3.40 -1.89
N ARG A 169 1.45 2.40 -2.75
CA ARG A 169 2.58 1.44 -2.72
C ARG A 169 3.90 2.14 -3.03
N VAL A 170 3.95 2.96 -4.08
CA VAL A 170 5.16 3.74 -4.43
C VAL A 170 5.55 4.68 -3.29
N ARG A 171 4.58 5.39 -2.69
CA ARG A 171 4.85 6.25 -1.53
C ARG A 171 5.42 5.46 -0.36
N HIS A 172 4.85 4.30 -0.04
CA HIS A 172 5.35 3.44 1.03
C HIS A 172 6.80 3.02 0.79
N ASP A 173 7.13 2.63 -0.44
CA ASP A 173 8.46 2.13 -0.81
C ASP A 173 9.50 3.24 -0.86
N LEU A 174 9.17 4.41 -1.44
CA LEU A 174 10.09 5.55 -1.52
C LEU A 174 10.41 6.15 -0.16
N LEU A 175 9.48 6.14 0.80
CA LEU A 175 9.76 6.61 2.15
C LEU A 175 10.71 5.69 2.93
N ARG A 176 10.82 4.42 2.52
CA ARG A 176 11.68 3.41 3.18
C ARG A 176 12.99 3.17 2.44
N LEU A 177 13.06 3.52 1.17
CA LEU A 177 14.23 3.30 0.34
C LEU A 177 15.51 3.97 0.87
N PRO A 178 15.50 5.20 1.46
CA PRO A 178 16.71 5.78 2.03
C PRO A 178 17.27 4.96 3.19
N LEU A 179 16.40 4.55 4.12
CA LEU A 179 16.80 3.75 5.28
C LEU A 179 17.22 2.34 4.86
N PHE A 180 16.50 1.75 3.89
CA PHE A 180 16.87 0.46 3.32
C PHE A 180 18.23 0.54 2.61
N GLY A 181 18.47 1.57 1.80
CA GLY A 181 19.76 1.80 1.13
C GLY A 181 20.89 2.02 2.13
N LEU A 182 20.68 2.82 3.17
CA LEU A 182 21.66 3.01 4.25
C LEU A 182 21.96 1.69 4.96
N MET A 183 20.94 0.88 5.24
CA MET A 183 21.13 -0.46 5.83
C MET A 183 21.98 -1.36 4.92
N LEU A 184 21.76 -1.35 3.59
CA LEU A 184 22.60 -2.09 2.64
C LEU A 184 24.07 -1.60 2.65
N VAL A 185 24.28 -0.29 2.76
CA VAL A 185 25.62 0.31 2.78
C VAL A 185 26.36 -0.04 4.09
N VAL A 186 25.69 0.10 5.24
CA VAL A 186 26.29 -0.14 6.57
C VAL A 186 26.54 -1.63 6.81
N ILE A 187 25.61 -2.49 6.41
CA ILE A 187 25.68 -3.94 6.68
C ILE A 187 26.52 -4.66 5.61
N GLY A 188 26.80 -4.01 4.47
CA GLY A 188 27.66 -4.54 3.43
C GLY A 188 27.25 -5.94 2.95
N GLU A 189 28.23 -6.83 2.73
CA GLU A 189 28.07 -8.20 2.22
C GLU A 189 27.20 -9.11 3.11
N PHE A 190 26.92 -8.75 4.36
CA PHE A 190 26.06 -9.53 5.27
C PHE A 190 24.57 -9.18 5.17
N THR A 191 24.17 -8.37 4.17
CA THR A 191 22.78 -7.96 3.91
C THR A 191 21.77 -9.11 3.95
N ALA A 192 22.12 -10.30 3.44
CA ALA A 192 21.20 -11.43 3.39
C ALA A 192 20.76 -11.91 4.79
N LEU A 193 21.58 -11.71 5.83
CA LEU A 193 21.29 -12.10 7.21
C LEU A 193 20.50 -11.01 7.96
N ALA A 194 20.79 -9.73 7.73
CA ALA A 194 20.16 -8.63 8.47
C ALA A 194 18.74 -8.30 8.01
N VAL A 195 18.45 -8.40 6.71
CA VAL A 195 17.13 -8.05 6.14
C VAL A 195 16.02 -8.99 6.64
N VAL A 196 16.38 -10.20 7.06
CA VAL A 196 15.43 -11.17 7.66
C VAL A 196 14.84 -10.66 8.98
N TYR A 197 15.57 -9.80 9.71
CA TYR A 197 15.17 -9.35 11.05
C TYR A 197 14.43 -8.01 11.07
N VAL A 198 14.43 -7.23 9.98
CA VAL A 198 13.88 -5.86 9.98
C VAL A 198 12.74 -5.68 8.98
N ASP A 199 11.57 -6.26 9.26
CA ASP A 199 10.35 -6.14 8.43
C ASP A 199 9.93 -4.67 8.16
N GLY A 200 10.28 -3.75 9.05
CA GLY A 200 9.82 -2.35 9.00
C GLY A 200 10.55 -1.45 7.99
N VAL A 201 11.78 -1.81 7.61
CA VAL A 201 12.67 -1.00 6.77
C VAL A 201 12.58 -1.39 5.29
N VAL A 202 12.09 -2.58 5.00
CA VAL A 202 12.11 -3.17 3.65
C VAL A 202 10.92 -2.67 2.82
N PRO A 203 11.15 -2.21 1.56
CA PRO A 203 10.09 -1.94 0.60
C PRO A 203 9.17 -3.15 0.39
N HIS A 204 7.91 -2.94 0.03
CA HIS A 204 6.95 -4.03 -0.17
C HIS A 204 7.45 -5.07 -1.17
N THR A 205 8.03 -4.63 -2.29
CA THR A 205 8.56 -5.51 -3.33
C THR A 205 9.74 -6.38 -2.88
N CYS A 206 10.37 -6.04 -1.76
CA CYS A 206 11.57 -6.72 -1.24
C CYS A 206 11.27 -7.59 -0.01
N ARG A 207 9.99 -7.75 0.37
CA ARG A 207 9.62 -8.58 1.52
C ARG A 207 9.55 -10.06 1.12
N VAL A 208 10.25 -10.89 1.89
CA VAL A 208 10.33 -12.34 1.65
C VAL A 208 8.95 -12.98 1.93
N PRO A 209 8.50 -13.99 1.16
CA PRO A 209 7.18 -14.62 1.37
C PRO A 209 6.90 -15.07 2.81
N ARG A 210 7.92 -15.62 3.50
CA ARG A 210 7.82 -15.99 4.92
C ARG A 210 7.56 -14.78 5.84
N GLN A 211 8.12 -13.61 5.53
CA GLN A 211 7.86 -12.37 6.27
C GLN A 211 6.43 -11.87 6.04
N LEU A 212 5.90 -11.97 4.81
CA LEU A 212 4.49 -11.62 4.54
C LEU A 212 3.55 -12.51 5.35
N ARG A 213 3.76 -13.84 5.33
CA ARG A 213 2.92 -14.78 6.08
C ARG A 213 2.96 -14.51 7.58
N ARG A 214 4.16 -14.37 8.17
CA ARG A 214 4.33 -14.00 9.59
C ARG A 214 3.71 -12.64 9.91
N GLY A 215 3.78 -11.69 8.98
CA GLY A 215 3.14 -10.37 9.11
C GLY A 215 1.62 -10.49 9.21
N LEU A 216 1.00 -11.29 8.34
CA LEU A 216 -0.43 -11.59 8.37
C LEU A 216 -0.83 -12.31 9.67
N GLU A 217 -0.09 -13.36 10.07
CA GLU A 217 -0.34 -14.10 11.31
C GLU A 217 -0.35 -13.16 12.53
N ARG A 218 0.67 -12.28 12.61
CA ARG A 218 0.77 -11.27 13.68
C ARG A 218 -0.34 -10.21 13.61
N ALA A 219 -0.82 -9.87 12.42
CA ALA A 219 -1.90 -8.90 12.23
C ALA A 219 -3.23 -9.48 12.72
N GLU A 220 -3.59 -10.69 12.30
CA GLU A 220 -4.80 -11.39 12.74
C GLU A 220 -4.80 -11.65 14.24
N GLN A 221 -3.67 -12.12 14.81
CA GLN A 221 -3.55 -12.30 16.26
C GLN A 221 -3.75 -10.99 17.04
N ARG A 222 -3.16 -9.89 16.56
CA ARG A 222 -3.32 -8.57 17.22
C ARG A 222 -4.73 -8.02 17.08
N ARG A 223 -5.39 -8.30 15.96
CA ARG A 223 -6.79 -7.97 15.73
C ARG A 223 -7.70 -8.70 16.70
N ARG A 224 -7.55 -10.02 16.84
CA ARG A 224 -8.31 -10.82 17.82
C ARG A 224 -8.15 -10.26 19.23
N ALA A 225 -6.92 -10.06 19.67
CA ALA A 225 -6.64 -9.48 20.99
C ALA A 225 -7.14 -8.03 21.15
N ALA A 226 -7.33 -7.27 20.06
CA ALA A 226 -7.91 -5.93 20.12
C ALA A 226 -9.43 -5.95 20.24
N PHE A 227 -10.09 -6.95 19.63
CA PHE A 227 -11.52 -7.19 19.80
C PHE A 227 -11.83 -7.75 21.18
N ASP A 228 -11.04 -8.72 21.67
CA ASP A 228 -11.21 -9.28 23.02
C ASP A 228 -11.16 -8.16 24.09
N ASP A 229 -10.19 -7.24 23.97
CA ASP A 229 -10.04 -6.08 24.87
C ASP A 229 -11.19 -5.06 24.74
N LEU A 230 -11.72 -4.88 23.53
CA LEU A 230 -12.83 -3.97 23.28
C LEU A 230 -14.13 -4.52 23.89
N GLU A 231 -14.44 -5.78 23.62
CA GLU A 231 -15.64 -6.46 24.12
C GLU A 231 -15.64 -6.56 25.65
N ALA A 232 -14.49 -6.87 26.25
CA ALA A 232 -14.34 -6.91 27.72
C ALA A 232 -14.62 -5.56 28.40
N ARG A 233 -14.32 -4.43 27.74
CA ARG A 233 -14.53 -3.08 28.31
C ARG A 233 -15.84 -2.43 27.88
N HIS A 234 -16.38 -2.84 26.73
CA HIS A 234 -17.52 -2.23 26.07
C HIS A 234 -18.45 -3.32 25.49
N PRO A 235 -19.34 -3.91 26.31
CA PRO A 235 -20.20 -5.02 25.89
C PRO A 235 -21.12 -4.72 24.71
N HIS A 236 -21.53 -3.46 24.53
CA HIS A 236 -22.37 -3.02 23.41
C HIS A 236 -21.56 -2.52 22.20
N GLY A 237 -20.25 -2.84 22.15
CA GLY A 237 -19.37 -2.51 21.04
C GLY A 237 -19.30 -1.00 20.76
N VAL A 238 -19.33 -0.64 19.47
CA VAL A 238 -19.18 0.73 18.97
C VAL A 238 -20.25 1.72 19.48
N LEU A 239 -21.45 1.22 19.81
CA LEU A 239 -22.58 2.04 20.27
C LEU A 239 -22.61 2.21 21.80
N SER A 240 -21.62 1.69 22.52
CA SER A 240 -21.55 1.82 23.97
C SER A 240 -21.38 3.31 24.37
N PRO A 241 -22.07 3.82 25.42
CA PRO A 241 -22.07 5.25 25.78
C PRO A 241 -20.69 5.86 26.06
N ARG A 242 -19.68 5.03 26.39
CA ARG A 242 -18.31 5.47 26.69
C ARG A 242 -17.34 5.32 25.51
N VAL A 243 -17.81 4.87 24.36
CA VAL A 243 -17.00 4.71 23.15
C VAL A 243 -17.07 6.00 22.34
N GLY A 244 -16.04 6.83 22.48
CA GLY A 244 -15.81 8.00 21.63
C GLY A 244 -14.68 7.78 20.61
N PRO A 245 -14.35 8.81 19.82
CA PRO A 245 -13.32 8.74 18.77
C PRO A 245 -11.95 8.28 19.28
N ALA A 246 -11.56 8.64 20.50
CA ALA A 246 -10.26 8.25 21.05
C ALA A 246 -10.13 6.72 21.23
N VAL A 247 -11.19 6.09 21.76
CA VAL A 247 -11.25 4.63 21.97
C VAL A 247 -11.28 3.92 20.61
N ALA A 248 -12.13 4.40 19.70
CA ALA A 248 -12.26 3.88 18.35
C ALA A 248 -10.92 3.92 17.58
N ARG A 249 -10.26 5.09 17.54
CA ARG A 249 -8.96 5.27 16.88
C ARG A 249 -7.89 4.36 17.47
N ARG A 250 -7.85 4.20 18.79
CA ARG A 250 -6.92 3.27 19.46
C ARG A 250 -7.18 1.82 19.05
N HIS A 251 -8.44 1.39 19.06
CA HIS A 251 -8.83 0.06 18.62
C HIS A 251 -8.43 -0.15 17.15
N VAL A 252 -8.81 0.76 16.25
CA VAL A 252 -8.51 0.69 14.80
C VAL A 252 -7.00 0.66 14.52
N LEU A 253 -6.20 1.46 15.22
CA LEU A 253 -4.73 1.44 15.07
C LEU A 253 -4.14 0.07 15.40
N ARG A 254 -4.69 -0.61 16.41
CA ARG A 254 -4.22 -1.94 16.84
C ARG A 254 -4.79 -3.04 15.94
N SER A 255 -6.09 -3.00 15.64
CA SER A 255 -6.78 -4.02 14.85
C SER A 255 -6.27 -4.05 13.41
N LEU A 256 -6.06 -2.90 12.77
CA LEU A 256 -5.46 -2.81 11.44
C LEU A 256 -3.92 -2.96 11.42
N HIS A 257 -3.30 -3.34 12.55
CA HIS A 257 -1.86 -3.53 12.67
C HIS A 257 -1.03 -2.28 12.30
N LEU A 258 -1.54 -1.08 12.55
CA LEU A 258 -0.88 0.19 12.21
C LEU A 258 0.07 0.65 13.32
N SER A 259 -0.30 0.46 14.59
CA SER A 259 0.61 0.69 15.73
C SER A 259 1.64 -0.44 15.82
N GLY A 260 2.86 -0.14 16.26
CA GLY A 260 3.86 -1.16 16.63
C GLY A 260 3.62 -1.70 18.04
N ARG A 261 4.10 -2.93 18.34
CA ARG A 261 3.91 -3.59 19.65
C ARG A 261 4.39 -2.77 20.84
N LEU A 262 5.44 -1.97 20.67
CA LEU A 262 5.97 -1.10 21.72
C LEU A 262 4.91 -0.08 22.19
N TRP A 263 4.14 0.48 21.25
CA TRP A 263 3.07 1.44 21.57
C TRP A 263 1.89 0.77 22.26
N ASP A 264 1.61 -0.50 21.98
CA ASP A 264 0.55 -1.24 22.66
C ASP A 264 0.92 -1.48 24.14
N ARG A 265 2.21 -1.76 24.44
CA ARG A 265 2.72 -1.96 25.81
C ARG A 265 2.65 -0.70 26.66
N LEU A 266 2.85 0.47 26.07
CA LEU A 266 2.78 1.74 26.77
C LEU A 266 1.34 2.12 27.18
N GLY A 267 0.33 1.39 26.71
CA GLY A 267 -1.05 1.60 27.12
C GLY A 267 -1.47 3.06 26.91
N ALA A 268 -2.10 3.68 27.91
CA ALA A 268 -2.54 5.08 27.83
C ALA A 268 -1.42 6.10 27.55
N ALA A 269 -0.16 5.80 27.89
CA ALA A 269 0.98 6.70 27.70
C ALA A 269 1.46 6.77 26.24
N ALA A 270 1.00 5.87 25.35
CA ALA A 270 1.35 5.96 23.95
C ALA A 270 0.72 7.19 23.27
N PRO A 271 1.43 7.86 22.33
CA PRO A 271 0.95 9.07 21.66
C PRO A 271 -0.07 8.73 20.57
N HIS A 272 -1.24 8.18 20.96
CA HIS A 272 -2.27 7.66 20.06
C HIS A 272 -2.80 8.72 19.09
N ALA A 273 -2.96 9.97 19.53
CA ALA A 273 -3.39 11.06 18.66
C ALA A 273 -2.38 11.32 17.52
N LEU A 274 -1.07 11.26 17.84
CA LEU A 274 -0.01 11.39 16.84
C LEU A 274 0.04 10.17 15.91
N LEU A 275 -0.06 8.96 16.46
CA LEU A 275 -0.12 7.73 15.66
C LEU A 275 -1.34 7.72 14.73
N TRP A 276 -2.49 8.20 15.19
CA TRP A 276 -3.67 8.37 14.36
C TRP A 276 -3.40 9.35 13.22
N ARG A 277 -2.82 10.51 13.50
CA ARG A 277 -2.47 11.50 12.48
C ARG A 277 -1.49 10.96 11.44
N LEU A 278 -0.48 10.20 11.88
CA LEU A 278 0.61 9.72 11.01
C LEU A 278 0.29 8.42 10.28
N LYS A 279 -0.60 7.57 10.82
CA LYS A 279 -0.89 6.24 10.25
C LYS A 279 -2.38 5.98 10.05
N GLY A 280 -3.22 6.35 11.02
CA GLY A 280 -4.67 6.17 10.96
C GLY A 280 -5.33 6.97 9.83
N ARG A 281 -5.16 8.30 9.82
CA ARG A 281 -5.73 9.18 8.79
C ARG A 281 -5.28 8.81 7.37
N PRO A 282 -3.98 8.54 7.10
CA PRO A 282 -3.57 8.03 5.81
C PRO A 282 -4.23 6.70 5.45
N ARG A 283 -4.42 5.80 6.42
CA ARG A 283 -5.12 4.53 6.16
C ARG A 283 -6.59 4.75 5.82
N MET A 284 -7.30 5.61 6.53
CA MET A 284 -8.70 5.92 6.22
C MET A 284 -8.84 6.55 4.83
N ALA A 285 -7.94 7.48 4.47
CA ALA A 285 -7.92 8.05 3.13
C ALA A 285 -7.64 7.01 2.05
N PHE A 286 -6.69 6.09 2.29
CA PHE A 286 -6.42 4.97 1.40
C PHE A 286 -7.67 4.11 1.17
N LEU A 287 -8.35 3.70 2.25
CA LEU A 287 -9.54 2.84 2.19
C LEU A 287 -10.69 3.54 1.46
N ASP A 288 -10.93 4.82 1.73
CA ASP A 288 -11.98 5.60 1.05
C ASP A 288 -11.79 5.59 -0.47
N GLY A 289 -10.55 5.78 -0.93
CA GLY A 289 -10.25 5.73 -2.36
C GLY A 289 -10.23 4.32 -2.96
N ASP A 290 -9.80 3.31 -2.19
CA ASP A 290 -9.82 1.92 -2.65
C ASP A 290 -11.26 1.36 -2.71
N ASP A 291 -12.11 1.69 -1.75
CA ASP A 291 -13.54 1.33 -1.73
C ASP A 291 -14.28 1.96 -2.91
N ARG A 292 -14.05 3.25 -3.16
CA ARG A 292 -14.62 3.93 -4.33
C ARG A 292 -14.18 3.29 -5.64
N GLY A 293 -12.87 3.08 -5.81
CA GLY A 293 -12.33 2.45 -7.01
C GLY A 293 -12.82 1.01 -7.20
N LEU A 294 -13.03 0.25 -6.11
CA LEU A 294 -13.61 -1.08 -6.19
C LEU A 294 -15.05 -1.04 -6.71
N ILE A 295 -15.86 -0.08 -6.26
CA ILE A 295 -17.24 0.07 -6.74
C ILE A 295 -17.27 0.48 -8.21
N GLU A 296 -16.38 1.39 -8.63
CA GLU A 296 -16.35 1.94 -9.99
C GLU A 296 -15.71 0.96 -11.02
N ASP A 297 -14.63 0.24 -10.66
CA ASP A 297 -13.79 -0.50 -11.61
C ASP A 297 -14.06 -2.02 -11.69
N GLY A 298 -15.18 -2.51 -11.15
CA GLY A 298 -15.64 -3.90 -11.36
C GLY A 298 -15.72 -4.81 -10.13
N GLY A 299 -15.61 -4.24 -8.92
CA GLY A 299 -15.95 -4.92 -7.67
C GLY A 299 -15.01 -6.04 -7.25
N PRO A 300 -15.38 -6.81 -6.21
CA PRO A 300 -14.57 -7.90 -5.69
C PRO A 300 -14.30 -9.00 -6.71
N THR A 301 -15.15 -9.23 -7.72
CA THR A 301 -15.07 -10.33 -8.69
C THR A 301 -13.93 -10.15 -9.70
N GLY A 302 -13.58 -8.91 -10.06
CA GLY A 302 -12.47 -8.64 -10.98
C GLY A 302 -11.07 -8.74 -10.34
N LEU A 303 -10.99 -8.86 -9.00
CA LEU A 303 -9.71 -8.88 -8.31
C LEU A 303 -8.95 -10.19 -8.55
N GLU A 304 -7.65 -10.06 -8.77
CA GLU A 304 -6.72 -11.19 -8.73
C GLU A 304 -6.67 -11.79 -7.32
N PRO A 305 -6.45 -13.11 -7.16
CA PRO A 305 -6.53 -13.78 -5.86
C PRO A 305 -5.61 -13.15 -4.80
N GLU A 306 -4.39 -12.77 -5.17
CA GLU A 306 -3.45 -12.12 -4.26
C GLU A 306 -3.90 -10.69 -3.88
N GLU A 307 -4.47 -9.94 -4.82
CA GLU A 307 -4.98 -8.58 -4.57
C GLU A 307 -6.24 -8.61 -3.71
N LEU A 308 -7.10 -9.61 -3.89
CA LEU A 308 -8.24 -9.84 -3.03
C LEU A 308 -7.80 -10.07 -1.59
N ARG A 309 -6.80 -10.95 -1.38
CA ARG A 309 -6.24 -11.19 -0.03
C ARG A 309 -5.65 -9.92 0.58
N ILE A 310 -4.93 -9.11 -0.21
CA ILE A 310 -4.41 -7.83 0.26
C ILE A 310 -5.56 -6.89 0.63
N ALA A 311 -6.52 -6.66 -0.28
CA ALA A 311 -7.65 -5.77 -0.07
C ALA A 311 -8.49 -6.13 1.18
N CYS A 312 -8.71 -7.42 1.42
CA CYS A 312 -9.38 -7.92 2.62
C CYS A 312 -8.54 -7.65 3.88
N ALA A 313 -7.27 -8.05 3.89
CA ALA A 313 -6.37 -7.80 5.01
C ALA A 313 -6.24 -6.31 5.32
N GLU A 314 -6.36 -5.45 4.29
CA GLU A 314 -6.24 -4.02 4.43
C GLU A 314 -7.41 -3.35 5.18
N ARG A 315 -8.61 -3.89 4.97
CA ARG A 315 -9.85 -3.54 5.70
C ARG A 315 -9.98 -4.22 7.05
N GLY A 316 -9.05 -5.12 7.34
CA GLY A 316 -9.01 -5.80 8.60
C GLY A 316 -9.81 -7.10 8.65
N ILE A 317 -10.00 -7.74 7.51
CA ILE A 317 -10.61 -9.06 7.38
C ILE A 317 -9.50 -10.12 7.49
N ASP A 318 -9.72 -11.17 8.29
CA ASP A 318 -8.78 -12.29 8.43
C ASP A 318 -8.75 -13.11 7.12
N VAL A 319 -7.55 -13.40 6.60
CA VAL A 319 -7.34 -14.03 5.28
C VAL A 319 -6.67 -15.40 5.37
N LEU A 320 -5.94 -15.70 6.44
CA LEU A 320 -5.22 -16.96 6.58
C LEU A 320 -6.19 -18.15 6.63
N GLY A 321 -5.91 -19.18 5.84
CA GLY A 321 -6.75 -20.38 5.73
C GLY A 321 -8.11 -20.16 5.06
N ARG A 322 -8.39 -18.97 4.53
CA ARG A 322 -9.68 -18.64 3.89
C ARG A 322 -9.67 -18.89 2.40
N ARG A 323 -10.81 -19.38 1.90
CA ARG A 323 -11.03 -19.65 0.47
C ARG A 323 -11.30 -18.34 -0.27
N GLU A 324 -10.95 -18.31 -1.55
CA GLU A 324 -11.13 -17.11 -2.38
C GLU A 324 -12.60 -16.66 -2.45
N ALA A 325 -13.53 -17.61 -2.61
CA ALA A 325 -14.97 -17.32 -2.64
C ALA A 325 -15.45 -16.60 -1.37
N GLU A 326 -15.00 -17.04 -0.19
CA GLU A 326 -15.34 -16.41 1.09
C GLU A 326 -14.83 -14.98 1.15
N LEU A 327 -13.59 -14.75 0.70
CA LEU A 327 -12.99 -13.41 0.69
C LEU A 327 -13.71 -12.47 -0.28
N ARG A 328 -14.17 -12.96 -1.43
CA ARG A 328 -14.99 -12.16 -2.38
C ARG A 328 -16.31 -11.75 -1.73
N THR A 329 -16.99 -12.68 -1.05
CA THR A 329 -18.22 -12.40 -0.31
C THR A 329 -17.98 -11.35 0.77
N TRP A 330 -16.97 -11.52 1.62
CA TRP A 330 -16.72 -10.59 2.73
C TRP A 330 -16.29 -9.20 2.27
N LEU A 331 -15.52 -9.11 1.18
CA LEU A 331 -15.21 -7.81 0.58
C LEU A 331 -16.46 -7.16 -0.02
N GLY A 332 -17.34 -7.96 -0.64
CA GLY A 332 -18.64 -7.49 -1.12
C GLY A 332 -19.53 -6.97 0.01
N ASP A 333 -19.60 -7.69 1.13
CA ASP A 333 -20.32 -7.27 2.33
C ASP A 333 -19.77 -5.95 2.87
N TRP A 334 -18.44 -5.82 2.97
CA TRP A 334 -17.79 -4.56 3.37
C TRP A 334 -18.27 -3.40 2.50
N LEU A 335 -18.13 -3.52 1.17
CA LEU A 335 -18.49 -2.45 0.23
C LEU A 335 -19.99 -2.11 0.29
N ARG A 336 -20.85 -3.12 0.39
CA ARG A 336 -22.30 -2.93 0.51
C ARG A 336 -22.67 -2.17 1.79
N LEU A 337 -22.09 -2.56 2.91
CA LEU A 337 -22.44 -2.02 4.23
C LEU A 337 -21.87 -0.61 4.45
N THR A 338 -20.68 -0.31 3.89
CA THR A 338 -20.06 1.02 4.00
C THR A 338 -20.54 2.01 2.95
N ALA A 339 -21.19 1.56 1.87
CA ALA A 339 -21.72 2.45 0.84
C ALA A 339 -22.69 3.49 1.42
N ALA A 340 -22.36 4.77 1.25
CA ALA A 340 -23.19 5.92 1.57
C ALA A 340 -22.76 7.11 0.70
N GLU A 341 -23.72 7.94 0.30
CA GLU A 341 -23.48 9.16 -0.48
C GLU A 341 -22.72 10.20 0.35
N ASP A 342 -23.18 10.43 1.57
CA ASP A 342 -22.50 11.31 2.52
C ASP A 342 -21.17 10.68 3.00
N ALA A 343 -20.11 11.49 2.91
CA ALA A 343 -18.78 11.06 3.32
C ALA A 343 -18.64 10.91 4.84
N ALA A 344 -19.38 11.71 5.64
CA ALA A 344 -19.35 11.55 7.09
C ALA A 344 -20.07 10.26 7.50
N GLU A 345 -21.24 9.99 6.93
CA GLU A 345 -21.96 8.73 7.14
C GLU A 345 -21.14 7.51 6.76
N ARG A 346 -20.48 7.52 5.60
CA ARG A 346 -19.57 6.44 5.18
C ARG A 346 -18.47 6.20 6.22
N ARG A 347 -17.85 7.26 6.75
CA ARG A 347 -16.84 7.13 7.82
C ARG A 347 -17.39 6.54 9.10
N ARG A 348 -18.63 6.89 9.48
CA ARG A 348 -19.32 6.28 10.63
C ARG A 348 -19.60 4.79 10.41
N ARG A 349 -20.09 4.40 9.22
CA ARG A 349 -20.32 3.00 8.85
C ARG A 349 -19.02 2.19 8.84
N VAL A 350 -17.94 2.75 8.29
CA VAL A 350 -16.59 2.16 8.37
C VAL A 350 -16.15 1.97 9.81
N ALA A 351 -16.43 2.94 10.70
CA ALA A 351 -16.12 2.81 12.12
C ALA A 351 -16.84 1.63 12.76
N VAL A 352 -18.13 1.41 12.45
CA VAL A 352 -18.88 0.24 12.90
C VAL A 352 -18.21 -1.06 12.45
N LEU A 353 -17.92 -1.22 11.16
CA LEU A 353 -17.33 -2.48 10.67
C LEU A 353 -15.91 -2.73 11.20
N LEU A 354 -15.12 -1.68 11.44
CA LEU A 354 -13.78 -1.81 12.01
C LEU A 354 -13.76 -2.10 13.52
N MET A 355 -14.88 -1.85 14.20
CA MET A 355 -15.04 -2.04 15.65
C MET A 355 -15.96 -3.21 16.01
N THR A 356 -16.54 -3.86 15.00
CA THR A 356 -17.37 -5.06 15.17
C THR A 356 -16.69 -6.23 14.48
N ARG A 357 -16.64 -7.38 15.14
CA ARG A 357 -16.12 -8.61 14.52
C ARG A 357 -16.90 -8.92 13.26
N ARG A 358 -16.22 -9.48 12.26
CA ARG A 358 -16.83 -9.82 10.96
C ARG A 358 -18.05 -10.72 11.11
N GLU A 359 -18.02 -11.67 12.05
CA GLU A 359 -19.10 -12.59 12.36
C GLU A 359 -20.39 -11.88 12.82
N HIS A 360 -20.25 -10.66 13.35
CA HIS A 360 -21.33 -9.85 13.89
C HIS A 360 -21.59 -8.60 13.04
N TRP A 361 -21.08 -8.54 11.81
CA TRP A 361 -21.40 -7.43 10.91
C TRP A 361 -22.91 -7.37 10.63
N PRO A 362 -23.48 -6.16 10.48
CA PRO A 362 -24.88 -6.01 10.12
C PRO A 362 -25.22 -6.74 8.82
N LEU A 363 -26.40 -7.36 8.78
CA LEU A 363 -26.88 -8.03 7.57
C LEU A 363 -27.42 -7.02 6.54
N GLN A 364 -28.11 -5.99 7.04
CA GLN A 364 -28.75 -4.93 6.25
C GLN A 364 -27.93 -3.64 6.29
N ARG A 365 -28.20 -2.72 5.35
CA ARG A 365 -27.53 -1.41 5.27
C ARG A 365 -28.08 -0.37 6.25
N ASP A 366 -29.26 -0.62 6.81
CA ASP A 366 -29.90 0.23 7.80
C ASP A 366 -29.54 -0.26 9.20
N PHE A 367 -28.39 0.17 9.68
CA PHE A 367 -27.90 -0.16 11.01
C PHE A 367 -27.46 1.11 11.73
N ALA A 368 -27.59 1.08 13.06
CA ALA A 368 -27.22 2.21 13.89
C ALA A 368 -25.72 2.53 13.77
N VAL A 369 -25.43 3.83 13.63
CA VAL A 369 -24.08 4.38 13.54
C VAL A 369 -23.81 5.35 14.69
N PRO A 370 -22.55 5.49 15.16
CA PRO A 370 -22.21 6.45 16.21
C PRO A 370 -22.43 7.90 15.75
N ASP A 371 -22.59 8.82 16.68
CA ASP A 371 -22.69 10.27 16.41
C ASP A 371 -21.34 10.92 16.01
N TRP A 372 -20.24 10.16 16.10
CA TRP A 372 -18.88 10.59 15.81
C TRP A 372 -18.23 9.83 14.64
N GLU A 373 -17.16 10.39 14.08
CA GLU A 373 -16.40 9.82 12.96
C GLU A 373 -14.89 9.62 13.29
N LEU A 374 -14.25 8.70 12.56
CA LEU A 374 -12.85 8.32 12.74
C LEU A 374 -11.85 9.41 12.34
#